data_AF-X1GLA5-F1
#
_entry.id   AF-X1GLA5-F1
#
_cell.length_a   1.000
_cell.length_b   1.000
_cell.length_c   1.000
_cell.angle_alpha   90.00
_cell.angle_beta   90.00
_cell.angle_gamma   90.00
#
_symmetry.space_group_name_H-M   'P 1'
#
loop_
_entity.id
_entity.type
_entity.pdbx_description
1 polymer ?
#
loop_
_entity_poly.entity_id
_entity_poly.type
_entity_poly.pdbx_seq_one_letter_code
_entity_poly.pdbx_strand_id
1 'polypeptide(L)'
;MFYDISLYICLAISLIGLIYKISTWLSRKTTLETKDIPTSKRLSSAIKGIALTIFSAKVLTLIKVFFLDIILQRKVFNEDFFRWLTHILIYVAFMLLLLMHALDKFITSA
;
A
#
# COMPACT_ATOMS: atom_id res chain seq x y z
N MET A 1 -5.98 29.33 -5.14
CA MET A 1 -7.09 29.45 -4.17
C MET A 1 -7.99 28.22 -4.17
N PHE A 2 -8.81 27.97 -5.21
CA PHE A 2 -9.64 26.74 -5.25
C PHE A 2 -8.78 25.47 -5.20
N TYR A 3 -7.72 25.40 -6.01
CA TYR A 3 -6.77 24.27 -6.02
C TYR A 3 -6.20 23.98 -4.63
N ASP A 4 -5.64 24.99 -3.95
CA ASP A 4 -4.99 24.81 -2.65
C ASP A 4 -6.00 24.36 -1.58
N ILE A 5 -7.17 25.02 -1.52
CA ILE A 5 -8.23 24.69 -0.56
C ILE A 5 -8.73 23.27 -0.78
N SER A 6 -9.07 22.90 -2.02
CA SER A 6 -9.52 21.55 -2.36
C SER A 6 -8.44 20.51 -2.08
N LEU A 7 -7.17 20.80 -2.37
CA LEU A 7 -6.04 19.91 -2.06
C LEU A 7 -5.96 19.64 -0.55
N TYR A 8 -5.97 20.69 0.29
CA TYR A 8 -5.92 20.52 1.74
C TYR A 8 -7.13 19.78 2.30
N ILE A 9 -8.33 20.03 1.78
CA ILE A 9 -9.55 19.31 2.17
C ILE A 9 -9.44 17.83 1.81
N CYS A 10 -9.06 17.50 0.57
CA CYS A 10 -8.88 16.11 0.13
C CYS A 10 -7.81 15.40 0.97
N LEU A 11 -6.71 16.07 1.27
CA LEU A 11 -5.64 15.53 2.12
C LEU A 11 -6.14 15.26 3.54
N ALA A 12 -6.87 16.20 4.14
CA ALA A 12 -7.44 16.06 5.48
C ALA A 12 -8.41 14.87 5.55
N ILE A 13 -9.35 14.77 4.60
CA ILE A 13 -10.31 13.66 4.55
C ILE A 13 -9.59 12.31 4.38
N SER A 14 -8.59 12.25 3.49
CA SER A 14 -7.81 11.03 3.25
C SER A 14 -7.04 10.59 4.50
N LEU A 15 -6.39 11.53 5.19
CA LEU A 15 -5.64 11.25 6.43
C LEU A 15 -6.56 10.82 7.58
N ILE A 16 -7.67 11.51 7.79
CA ILE A 16 -8.66 11.15 8.81
C ILE A 16 -9.25 9.77 8.51
N GLY A 17 -9.60 9.49 7.26
CA GLY A 17 -10.09 8.17 6.82
C GLY A 17 -9.07 7.05 7.04
N LEU A 18 -7.79 7.31 6.76
CA LEU A 18 -6.70 6.36 7.01
C LEU A 18 -6.55 6.07 8.51
N ILE A 19 -6.52 7.10 9.35
CA ILE A 19 -6.45 6.96 10.82
C ILE A 19 -7.66 6.18 11.34
N TYR A 20 -8.86 6.48 10.85
CA TYR A 20 -10.08 5.77 11.22
C TYR A 20 -10.02 4.29 10.86
N LYS A 21 -9.57 3.94 9.64
CA LYS A 21 -9.43 2.55 9.21
C LYS A 21 -8.39 1.79 10.04
N ILE A 22 -7.22 2.38 10.27
CA ILE A 22 -6.15 1.78 11.08
C ILE A 22 -6.65 1.53 12.52
N SER A 23 -7.28 2.54 13.12
CA SER A 23 -7.83 2.45 14.47
C SER A 23 -8.94 1.39 14.57
N THR A 24 -9.79 1.31 13.56
CA THR A 24 -10.87 0.32 13.48
C THR A 24 -10.31 -1.09 13.34
N TRP A 25 -9.28 -1.29 12.51
CA TRP A 25 -8.61 -2.58 12.34
C TRP A 25 -7.94 -3.06 13.64
N LEU A 26 -7.32 -2.14 14.39
CA LEU A 26 -6.72 -2.45 15.69
C LEU A 26 -7.75 -2.68 16.81
N SER A 27 -8.92 -2.03 16.75
CA SER A 27 -9.90 -2.04 17.83
C SER A 27 -11.02 -3.07 17.66
N ARG A 28 -11.42 -3.40 16.43
CA ARG A 28 -12.49 -4.38 16.19
C ARG A 28 -12.03 -5.79 16.57
N LYS A 29 -12.83 -6.46 17.40
CA LYS A 29 -12.61 -7.83 17.86
C LYS A 29 -13.22 -8.76 16.82
N THR A 30 -12.39 -9.41 16.00
CA THR A 30 -12.84 -10.20 14.85
C THR A 30 -13.17 -11.65 15.19
N THR A 31 -12.80 -12.13 16.38
CA THR A 31 -13.01 -13.53 16.82
C THR A 31 -13.34 -13.60 18.31
N LEU A 32 -14.16 -14.58 18.72
CA LEU A 32 -14.56 -14.82 20.13
C LEU A 32 -13.34 -15.03 21.07
N GLU A 33 -12.26 -15.62 20.55
CA GLU A 33 -10.95 -15.82 21.19
C GLU A 33 -10.18 -14.50 21.50
N THR A 34 -10.61 -13.37 20.93
CA THR A 34 -9.89 -12.08 21.01
C THR A 34 -10.52 -11.11 22.01
N LYS A 35 -11.45 -11.58 22.86
CA LYS A 35 -12.26 -10.71 23.72
C LYS A 35 -11.44 -9.93 24.75
N ASP A 36 -10.29 -10.49 25.16
CA ASP A 36 -9.46 -9.98 26.26
C ASP A 36 -8.12 -9.37 25.84
N ILE A 37 -7.84 -9.27 24.53
CA ILE A 37 -6.57 -8.66 24.06
C ILE A 37 -6.74 -7.14 23.94
N PRO A 38 -5.96 -6.33 24.70
CA PRO A 38 -6.02 -4.88 24.59
C PRO A 38 -5.45 -4.38 23.25
N THR A 39 -6.00 -3.28 22.74
CA THR A 39 -5.60 -2.64 21.47
C THR A 39 -4.11 -2.32 21.42
N SER A 40 -3.50 -1.94 22.55
CA SER A 40 -2.07 -1.65 22.66
C SER A 40 -1.18 -2.89 22.42
N LYS A 41 -1.57 -4.05 22.95
CA LYS A 41 -0.85 -5.32 22.66
C LYS A 41 -0.98 -5.73 21.21
N ARG A 42 -2.12 -5.48 20.55
CA ARG A 42 -2.31 -5.78 19.13
C ARG A 42 -1.40 -4.93 18.25
N LEU A 43 -1.32 -3.62 18.53
CA LEU A 43 -0.42 -2.72 17.84
C LEU A 43 1.04 -3.13 18.03
N SER A 44 1.46 -3.39 19.27
CA SER A 44 2.82 -3.85 19.57
C SER A 44 3.16 -5.16 18.86
N SER A 45 2.25 -6.14 18.86
CA SER A 45 2.44 -7.41 18.15
C SER A 45 2.49 -7.23 16.63
N ALA A 46 1.68 -6.34 16.06
CA ALA A 46 1.72 -6.02 14.64
C ALA A 46 3.06 -5.38 14.24
N ILE A 47 3.50 -4.36 14.99
CA ILE A 47 4.79 -3.70 14.77
C ILE A 47 5.94 -4.70 14.93
N LYS A 48 5.91 -5.52 15.99
CA LYS A 48 6.93 -6.54 16.24
C LYS A 48 6.97 -7.58 15.11
N GLY A 49 5.82 -8.03 14.62
CA GLY A 49 5.73 -8.96 13.49
C GLY A 49 6.29 -8.36 12.19
N ILE A 50 5.97 -7.09 11.91
CA ILE A 50 6.51 -6.36 10.76
C ILE A 50 8.04 -6.23 10.88
N ALA A 51 8.52 -5.75 12.03
CA ALA A 51 9.96 -5.58 12.28
C ALA A 51 10.71 -6.91 12.16
N LEU A 52 10.25 -7.98 12.82
CA LEU A 52 10.86 -9.30 12.72
C LEU A 52 10.88 -9.85 11.30
N THR A 53 9.86 -9.53 10.49
CA THR A 53 9.82 -9.97 9.08
C THR A 53 10.82 -9.20 8.22
N ILE A 54 10.95 -7.89 8.43
CA ILE A 54 11.88 -7.02 7.70
C ILE A 54 13.34 -7.35 8.06
N PHE A 55 13.63 -7.62 9.33
CA PHE A 55 14.99 -7.94 9.81
C PHE A 55 15.35 -9.44 9.72
N SER A 56 14.54 -10.26 9.07
CA SER A 56 14.79 -11.69 8.89
C SER A 56 15.12 -12.02 7.44
N ALA A 57 15.69 -13.19 7.17
CA ALA A 57 15.86 -13.74 5.82
C ALA A 57 14.53 -13.81 5.02
N LYS A 58 13.38 -13.78 5.72
CA LYS A 58 12.05 -13.65 5.12
C LYS A 58 11.86 -12.37 4.30
N VAL A 59 12.67 -11.33 4.54
CA VAL A 59 12.67 -10.11 3.71
C VAL A 59 13.01 -10.40 2.26
N LEU A 60 13.85 -11.40 1.98
CA LEU A 60 14.16 -11.82 0.61
C LEU A 60 12.92 -12.41 -0.07
N THR A 61 12.14 -13.20 0.66
CA THR A 61 10.84 -13.70 0.17
C THR A 61 9.87 -12.54 -0.06
N LEU A 62 9.83 -11.55 0.84
CA LEU A 62 8.98 -10.38 0.70
C LEU A 62 9.34 -9.56 -0.55
N ILE A 63 10.64 -9.30 -0.75
CA ILE A 63 11.15 -8.61 -1.95
C ILE A 63 10.78 -9.40 -3.21
N LYS A 64 11.02 -10.72 -3.21
CA LYS A 64 10.68 -11.60 -4.32
C LYS A 64 9.18 -11.54 -4.65
N VAL A 65 8.32 -11.66 -3.65
CA VAL A 65 6.86 -11.58 -3.83
C VAL A 65 6.44 -10.18 -4.27
N PHE A 66 7.07 -9.12 -3.78
CA PHE A 66 6.78 -7.76 -4.21
C PHE A 66 7.06 -7.57 -5.71
N PHE A 67 8.25 -7.93 -6.19
CA PHE A 67 8.56 -7.80 -7.61
C PHE A 67 7.69 -8.72 -8.48
N LEU A 68 7.50 -9.97 -8.07
CA LEU A 68 6.81 -10.96 -8.89
C LEU A 68 5.30 -10.82 -8.87
N ASP A 69 4.71 -10.66 -7.69
CA ASP A 69 3.25 -10.70 -7.51
C ASP A 69 2.63 -9.30 -7.54
N ILE A 70 3.36 -8.24 -7.16
CA ILE A 70 2.84 -6.86 -7.16
C ILE A 70 3.24 -6.13 -8.45
N ILE A 71 4.53 -6.06 -8.79
CA ILE A 71 4.98 -5.32 -9.99
C ILE A 71 4.66 -6.11 -11.26
N LEU A 72 5.13 -7.36 -11.35
CA LEU A 72 4.89 -8.22 -12.51
C LEU A 72 3.51 -8.86 -12.52
N GLN A 73 2.73 -8.77 -11.44
CA GLN A 73 1.38 -9.32 -11.34
C GLN A 73 1.30 -10.81 -11.75
N ARG A 74 2.31 -11.61 -11.35
CA ARG A 74 2.45 -13.04 -11.73
C ARG A 74 1.19 -13.87 -11.51
N LYS A 75 0.42 -13.59 -10.45
CA LYS A 75 -0.84 -14.31 -10.18
C LYS A 75 -1.85 -14.12 -11.32
N VAL A 76 -1.98 -12.91 -11.82
CA VAL A 76 -2.88 -12.60 -12.95
C VAL A 76 -2.37 -13.29 -14.23
N PHE A 77 -1.06 -13.29 -14.45
CA PHE A 77 -0.42 -13.97 -15.59
C PHE A 77 -0.72 -15.47 -15.61
N ASN A 78 -0.63 -16.13 -14.45
CA ASN A 78 -0.87 -17.57 -14.35
C ASN A 78 -2.34 -17.95 -14.54
N GLU A 79 -3.27 -17.03 -14.29
CA GLU A 79 -4.70 -17.31 -14.47
C GLU A 79 -5.19 -17.00 -15.89
N ASP A 80 -4.81 -15.85 -16.48
CA ASP A 80 -5.14 -15.52 -17.88
C ASP A 80 -4.18 -14.47 -18.47
N PHE A 81 -3.60 -14.78 -19.63
CA PHE A 81 -2.61 -13.92 -20.28
C PHE A 81 -3.18 -12.59 -20.76
N PHE A 82 -4.39 -12.57 -21.33
CA PHE A 82 -4.97 -11.34 -21.88
C PHE A 82 -5.40 -10.37 -20.77
N ARG A 83 -5.92 -10.89 -19.68
CA ARG A 83 -6.20 -10.13 -18.47
C ARG A 83 -4.91 -9.56 -17.88
N TRP A 84 -3.84 -10.34 -17.81
CA TRP A 84 -2.53 -9.84 -17.38
C TRP A 84 -2.01 -8.73 -18.28
N LEU A 85 -2.07 -8.91 -19.60
CA LEU A 85 -1.62 -7.92 -20.58
C LEU A 85 -2.35 -6.58 -20.39
N THR A 86 -3.67 -6.64 -20.17
CA THR A 86 -4.47 -5.45 -19.93
C THR A 86 -4.07 -4.76 -18.62
N HIS A 87 -3.88 -5.54 -17.54
CA HIS A 87 -3.51 -4.98 -16.24
C HIS A 87 -2.09 -4.41 -16.22
N ILE A 88 -1.13 -5.06 -16.87
CA ILE A 88 0.26 -4.57 -16.91
C ILE A 88 0.36 -3.31 -17.77
N LEU A 89 -0.37 -3.20 -18.88
CA LEU A 89 -0.41 -1.98 -19.70
C LEU A 89 -0.98 -0.78 -18.93
N ILE A 90 -2.10 -0.98 -18.23
CA ILE A 90 -2.72 0.08 -17.41
C ILE A 90 -1.78 0.47 -16.25
N TYR A 91 -1.22 -0.52 -15.56
CA TYR A 91 -0.30 -0.30 -14.45
C TYR A 91 0.94 0.49 -14.88
N VAL A 92 1.61 0.06 -15.95
CA VAL A 92 2.81 0.73 -16.46
C VAL A 92 2.48 2.15 -16.93
N ALA A 93 1.38 2.35 -17.67
CA ALA A 93 0.97 3.68 -18.12
C ALA A 93 0.75 4.64 -16.94
N PHE A 94 0.01 4.21 -15.91
CA PHE A 94 -0.25 5.03 -14.73
C PHE A 94 1.02 5.32 -13.93
N MET A 95 1.87 4.29 -13.70
CA MET A 95 3.12 4.45 -12.97
C MET A 95 4.10 5.36 -13.70
N LEU A 96 4.15 5.29 -15.04
CA LEU A 96 4.98 6.17 -15.85
C LEU A 96 4.50 7.62 -15.76
N LEU A 97 3.19 7.86 -15.83
CA LEU A 97 2.63 9.21 -15.64
C LEU A 97 2.96 9.77 -14.25
N LEU A 98 2.80 8.97 -13.21
CA LEU A 98 3.15 9.36 -11.84
C LEU A 98 4.65 9.67 -11.72
N LEU A 99 5.51 8.83 -12.31
CA LEU A 99 6.95 9.05 -12.32
C LEU A 99 7.32 10.35 -13.03
N MET A 100 6.76 10.58 -14.22
CA MET A 100 7.01 11.81 -15.00
C MET A 100 6.51 13.05 -14.26
N HIS A 101 5.35 12.96 -13.59
CA HIS A 101 4.86 14.06 -12.76
C HIS A 101 5.79 14.37 -11.59
N ALA A 102 6.35 13.34 -10.93
CA ALA A 102 7.33 13.53 -9.87
C ALA A 102 8.66 14.09 -10.40
N LEU A 103 9.04 13.74 -11.62
CA LEU A 103 10.27 14.20 -12.28
C LEU A 103 10.12 15.52 -13.05
N ASP A 104 8.92 16.09 -13.12
CA ASP A 104 8.61 17.27 -13.94
C ASP A 104 9.61 18.42 -13.70
N LYS A 105 9.91 18.70 -12.43
CA LYS A 105 10.89 19.74 -12.04
C LYS A 105 12.32 19.47 -12.50
N PHE A 106 12.70 18.22 -12.78
CA PHE A 106 14.05 17.84 -13.22
C PHE A 106 14.17 17.75 -14.74
N ILE A 107 13.09 17.39 -15.44
CA ILE A 107 13.10 17.20 -16.90
C ILE A 107 12.77 18.50 -17.64
N THR A 108 11.82 19.29 -17.14
CA THR A 108 11.32 20.50 -17.81
C THR A 108 12.20 21.74 -17.54
N SER A 109 13.08 21.66 -16.54
CA SER A 109 13.94 22.79 -16.11
C SER A 109 15.29 22.88 -16.82
N ALA A 110 15.51 22.11 -17.90
CA ALA A 110 16.70 22.14 -18.75
C ALA A 110 16.36 22.72 -20.13
#